data_AF-A0A948ANC4-F1
#
_entry.id   AF-A0A948ANC4-F1
#
_cell.length_a   1.000
_cell.length_b   1.000
_cell.length_c   1.000
_cell.angle_alpha   90.00
_cell.angle_beta   90.00
_cell.angle_gamma   90.00
#
_symmetry.space_group_name_H-M   'P 1'
#
loop_
_entity.id
_entity.type
_entity.pdbx_description
1 polymer ?
#
loop_
_entity_poly.entity_id
_entity_poly.type
_entity_poly.pdbx_seq_one_letter_code
_entity_poly.pdbx_strand_id
1 'polypeptide(L)'
;MRQLMRLLFALLFAHGATVQAGTWVLLSVGDCPGPQVNGSAGLLPDAIHCTPVFTGKTALCFTNNCNPGCQYIDVPTTQCRGGAELADVYTCVQEAPAAGS
;
A
#
# COMPACT_ATOMS: atom_id res chain seq x y z
N MET A 1 -17.48 29.73 36.39
CA MET A 1 -17.86 28.40 35.88
C MET A 1 -17.91 28.28 34.35
N ARG A 2 -18.26 29.32 33.57
CA ARG A 2 -18.34 29.22 32.09
C ARG A 2 -17.01 29.26 31.32
N GLN A 3 -15.91 29.73 31.94
CA GLN A 3 -14.61 29.83 31.26
C GLN A 3 -13.72 28.59 31.39
N LEU A 4 -13.88 27.78 32.46
CA LEU A 4 -13.14 26.51 32.58
C LEU A 4 -13.58 25.45 31.56
N MET A 5 -14.83 25.50 31.09
CA MET A 5 -15.36 24.53 30.11
C MET A 5 -14.78 24.72 28.70
N ARG A 6 -14.23 25.91 28.37
CA ARG A 6 -13.67 26.20 27.04
C ARG A 6 -12.23 25.72 26.87
N LEU A 7 -11.48 25.58 27.96
CA LEU A 7 -10.08 25.13 27.92
C LEU A 7 -9.96 23.60 27.82
N LEU A 8 -10.96 22.84 28.30
CA LEU A 8 -11.00 21.38 28.17
C LEU A 8 -11.32 20.90 26.74
N PHE A 9 -11.95 21.73 25.91
CA PHE A 9 -12.29 21.35 24.53
C PHE A 9 -11.14 21.58 23.52
N ALA A 10 -10.09 22.31 23.91
CA ALA A 10 -8.97 22.65 23.03
C ALA A 10 -7.83 21.61 23.04
N LEU A 11 -7.82 20.66 23.98
CA LEU A 11 -6.71 19.71 24.16
C LEU A 11 -6.95 18.32 23.54
N LEU A 12 -8.09 18.09 22.89
CA LEU A 12 -8.46 16.78 22.33
C LEU A 12 -8.09 16.58 20.85
N PHE A 13 -7.49 17.57 20.18
CA PHE A 13 -7.27 17.54 18.72
C PHE A 13 -5.84 17.24 18.26
N ALA A 14 -4.93 16.80 19.14
CA ALA A 14 -3.49 16.74 18.80
C ALA A 14 -2.88 15.34 18.66
N HIS A 15 -3.65 14.30 18.30
CA HIS A 15 -3.06 12.97 18.03
C HIS A 15 -3.69 12.31 16.79
N GLY A 16 -3.78 13.05 15.69
CA GLY A 16 -3.93 12.41 14.39
C GLY A 16 -2.62 11.72 14.04
N ALA A 17 -2.52 10.41 14.29
CA ALA A 17 -1.43 9.61 13.76
C ALA A 17 -1.49 9.74 12.23
N THR A 18 -0.50 10.41 11.64
CA THR A 18 -0.30 10.37 10.19
C THR A 18 0.01 8.93 9.83
N VAL A 19 -0.96 8.20 9.27
CA VAL A 19 -0.70 6.90 8.67
C VAL A 19 0.24 7.18 7.51
N GLN A 20 1.52 6.90 7.72
CA GLN A 20 2.52 7.07 6.68
C GLN A 20 2.24 6.03 5.60
N ALA A 21 1.81 6.51 4.43
CA ALA A 21 1.69 5.66 3.26
C ALA A 21 3.10 5.18 2.87
N GLY A 22 3.22 3.92 2.47
CA GLY A 22 4.43 3.40 1.87
C GLY A 22 4.46 3.66 0.36
N THR A 23 5.55 3.22 -0.26
CA THR A 23 5.80 3.32 -1.70
C THR A 23 5.88 1.92 -2.33
N TRP A 24 5.31 1.77 -3.53
CA TRP A 24 5.42 0.55 -4.33
C TRP A 24 6.73 0.55 -5.12
N VAL A 25 7.47 -0.56 -5.06
CA VAL A 25 8.74 -0.73 -5.77
C VAL A 25 8.63 -1.93 -6.72
N LEU A 26 8.87 -1.71 -8.02
CA LEU A 26 8.94 -2.78 -9.02
C LEU A 26 10.16 -3.66 -8.75
N LEU A 27 9.96 -4.97 -8.64
CA LEU A 27 11.04 -5.92 -8.39
C LEU A 27 11.29 -6.91 -9.53
N SER A 28 10.24 -7.36 -10.21
CA SER A 28 10.35 -8.42 -11.22
C SER A 28 9.12 -8.50 -12.12
N VAL A 29 9.16 -9.42 -13.07
CA VAL A 29 7.97 -9.90 -13.80
C VAL A 29 7.68 -11.33 -13.35
N GLY A 30 6.41 -11.65 -13.09
CA GLY A 30 6.00 -12.97 -12.60
C GLY A 30 4.57 -12.99 -12.09
N ASP A 31 4.27 -14.03 -11.32
CA ASP A 31 2.96 -14.29 -10.71
C ASP A 31 3.15 -14.63 -9.22
N CYS A 32 2.08 -14.53 -8.45
CA CYS A 32 2.07 -14.80 -7.00
C CYS A 32 0.93 -15.74 -6.65
N PRO A 33 1.14 -16.67 -5.70
CA PRO A 33 0.04 -17.46 -5.18
C PRO A 33 -0.90 -16.60 -4.34
N GLY A 34 -2.13 -17.08 -4.17
CA GLY A 34 -3.11 -16.52 -3.24
C GLY A 34 -4.22 -15.71 -3.93
N PRO A 35 -5.31 -15.42 -3.19
CA PRO A 35 -6.42 -14.66 -3.74
C PRO A 35 -6.09 -13.17 -3.82
N GLN A 36 -6.60 -12.52 -4.86
CA GLN A 36 -6.72 -11.07 -4.90
C GLN A 36 -7.61 -10.59 -3.74
N VAL A 37 -7.10 -9.64 -2.95
CA VAL A 37 -7.86 -9.01 -1.85
C VAL A 37 -8.38 -7.61 -2.21
N ASN A 38 -7.81 -6.98 -3.23
CA ASN A 38 -8.26 -5.70 -3.77
C ASN A 38 -7.75 -5.51 -5.22
N GLY A 39 -8.22 -4.49 -5.94
CA GLY A 39 -7.71 -4.16 -7.27
C GLY A 39 -7.88 -2.71 -7.68
N SER A 40 -7.04 -2.28 -8.62
CA SER A 40 -7.08 -0.96 -9.24
C SER A 40 -6.95 -1.07 -10.76
N ALA A 41 -7.42 -0.06 -11.49
CA ALA A 41 -7.16 0.08 -12.92
C ALA A 41 -5.83 0.81 -13.17
N GLY A 42 -5.26 0.61 -14.35
CA GLY A 42 -4.05 1.31 -14.79
C GLY A 42 -2.80 0.44 -14.80
N LEU A 43 -1.66 1.07 -15.10
CA LEU A 43 -0.38 0.38 -15.31
C LEU A 43 0.46 0.25 -14.04
N LEU A 44 0.15 1.05 -13.02
CA LEU A 44 0.90 1.13 -11.77
C LEU A 44 -0.03 0.88 -10.58
N PRO A 45 0.48 0.32 -9.48
CA PRO A 45 -0.31 0.15 -8.28
C PRO A 45 -0.67 1.52 -7.69
N ASP A 46 -1.93 1.71 -7.34
CA ASP A 46 -2.39 2.87 -6.58
C ASP A 46 -1.70 2.91 -5.21
N ALA A 47 -1.13 4.08 -4.89
CA ALA A 47 -0.37 4.35 -3.68
C ALA A 47 -1.20 4.14 -2.42
N ILE A 48 -2.53 4.34 -2.48
CA ILE A 48 -3.41 4.20 -1.31
C ILE A 48 -3.41 2.77 -0.73
N HIS A 49 -3.02 1.77 -1.53
CA HIS A 49 -2.98 0.38 -1.09
C HIS A 49 -1.66 -0.03 -0.43
N CYS A 50 -0.58 0.75 -0.56
CA CYS A 50 0.66 0.51 0.18
C CYS A 50 0.53 1.09 1.60
N THR A 51 -0.25 0.43 2.43
CA THR A 51 -0.45 0.79 3.84
C THR A 51 0.54 0.04 4.74
N PRO A 52 0.70 0.43 6.02
CA PRO A 52 1.54 -0.32 6.95
C PRO A 52 1.20 -1.82 7.04
N VAL A 53 -0.09 -2.18 6.94
CA VAL A 53 -0.56 -3.58 6.94
C VAL A 53 -0.09 -4.35 5.69
N PHE A 54 0.13 -3.64 4.59
CA PHE A 54 0.54 -4.20 3.31
C PHE A 54 2.05 -4.21 3.09
N THR A 55 2.85 -3.80 4.08
CA THR A 55 4.32 -3.78 3.98
C THR A 55 4.88 -5.16 3.63
N GLY A 56 5.72 -5.23 2.59
CA GLY A 56 6.31 -6.46 2.07
C GLY A 56 5.35 -7.35 1.28
N LYS A 57 4.09 -6.95 1.14
CA LYS A 57 3.07 -7.63 0.33
C LYS A 57 3.11 -7.14 -1.12
N THR A 58 2.36 -7.84 -1.97
CA THR A 58 2.54 -7.75 -3.42
C THR A 58 1.40 -7.04 -4.13
N ALA A 59 1.75 -6.24 -5.14
CA ALA A 59 0.84 -5.91 -6.23
C ALA A 59 1.33 -6.57 -7.54
N LEU A 60 0.40 -7.21 -8.26
CA LEU A 60 0.61 -7.77 -9.60
C LEU A 60 -0.10 -6.86 -10.61
N CYS A 61 0.66 -6.17 -11.46
CA CYS A 61 0.10 -5.28 -12.48
C CYS A 61 0.20 -5.90 -13.87
N PHE A 62 -0.96 -6.21 -14.47
CA PHE A 62 -1.06 -6.83 -15.78
C PHE A 62 -1.09 -5.74 -16.86
N THR A 63 0.09 -5.21 -17.18
CA THR A 63 0.27 -4.03 -18.03
C THR A 63 0.07 -4.31 -19.53
N ASN A 64 0.19 -5.56 -19.96
CA ASN A 64 0.11 -5.98 -21.36
C ASN A 64 -1.29 -6.48 -21.80
N ASN A 65 -2.32 -6.23 -20.99
CA ASN A 65 -3.70 -6.64 -21.29
C ASN A 65 -4.51 -5.47 -21.90
N CYS A 66 -5.60 -5.77 -22.63
CA CYS A 66 -6.48 -4.75 -23.21
C CYS A 66 -7.09 -3.79 -22.16
N ASN A 67 -7.24 -4.27 -20.92
CA ASN A 67 -7.67 -3.47 -19.77
C ASN A 67 -6.64 -3.65 -18.65
N PRO A 68 -5.60 -2.80 -18.60
CA PRO A 68 -4.58 -2.91 -17.58
C PRO A 68 -5.14 -2.65 -16.18
N GLY A 69 -4.63 -3.41 -15.22
CA GLY A 69 -4.98 -3.25 -13.82
C GLY A 69 -4.02 -3.99 -12.90
N CYS A 70 -4.10 -3.65 -11.62
CA CYS A 70 -3.30 -4.26 -10.58
C CYS A 70 -4.17 -5.05 -9.61
N GLN A 71 -3.68 -6.21 -9.22
CA GLN A 71 -4.24 -7.03 -8.16
C GLN A 71 -3.35 -6.89 -6.92
N TYR A 72 -3.97 -6.65 -5.77
CA TYR A 72 -3.28 -6.62 -4.49
C TYR A 72 -3.46 -7.96 -3.80
N ILE A 73 -2.35 -8.59 -3.40
CA ILE A 73 -2.34 -9.94 -2.82
C ILE A 73 -1.66 -9.88 -1.46
N ASP A 74 -2.32 -10.43 -0.43
CA ASP A 74 -1.79 -10.51 0.94
C ASP A 74 -0.73 -11.63 1.10
N VAL A 75 0.20 -11.69 0.17
CA VAL A 75 1.30 -12.66 0.13
C VAL A 75 2.63 -11.90 0.06
N PRO A 76 3.66 -12.33 0.79
CA PRO A 76 4.99 -11.74 0.70
C PRO A 76 5.56 -11.84 -0.72
N THR A 77 6.16 -10.76 -1.22
CA THR A 77 6.68 -10.71 -2.60
C THR A 77 7.77 -11.75 -2.88
N THR A 78 8.51 -12.18 -1.86
CA THR A 78 9.50 -13.27 -1.97
C THR A 78 8.92 -14.63 -2.33
N GLN A 79 7.59 -14.81 -2.26
CA GLN A 79 6.91 -16.04 -2.66
C GLN A 79 6.48 -16.04 -4.13
N CYS A 80 6.53 -14.87 -4.79
CA CYS A 80 6.19 -14.70 -6.19
C CYS A 80 7.31 -15.26 -7.07
N ARG A 81 6.93 -16.01 -8.12
CA ARG A 81 7.87 -16.71 -9.00
C ARG A 81 7.18 -17.15 -10.27
N GLY A 82 7.77 -16.88 -11.43
CA GLY A 82 7.29 -17.39 -12.74
C GLY A 82 5.77 -17.31 -12.88
N GLY A 83 5.14 -18.16 -13.69
CA GLY A 83 3.69 -18.24 -13.79
C GLY A 83 3.20 -18.29 -15.23
N ALA A 84 1.92 -18.66 -15.41
CA ALA A 84 1.28 -18.64 -16.72
C ALA A 84 0.84 -17.22 -17.09
N GLU A 85 0.39 -16.44 -16.11
CA GLU A 85 -0.06 -15.06 -16.26
C GLU A 85 1.02 -14.14 -15.70
N LEU A 86 1.88 -13.60 -16.57
CA LEU A 86 2.98 -12.74 -16.16
C LEU A 86 2.48 -11.30 -15.92
N ALA A 87 2.78 -10.77 -14.73
CA ALA A 87 2.51 -9.39 -14.33
C ALA A 87 3.81 -8.70 -13.88
N ASP A 88 3.81 -7.37 -13.89
CA ASP A 88 4.82 -6.58 -13.18
C ASP A 88 4.58 -6.73 -11.67
N VAL A 89 5.60 -7.20 -10.95
CA VAL A 89 5.53 -7.54 -9.52
C VAL A 89 6.12 -6.41 -8.69
N TYR A 90 5.28 -5.77 -7.87
CA TYR A 90 5.67 -4.70 -6.96
C TYR A 90 5.64 -5.16 -5.50
N THR A 91 6.58 -4.68 -4.69
CA THR A 91 6.54 -4.81 -3.22
C THR A 91 6.17 -3.47 -2.59
N CYS A 92 5.33 -3.50 -1.55
CA CYS A 92 5.06 -2.31 -0.75
C CYS A 92 6.17 -2.11 0.28
N VAL A 93 6.85 -0.96 0.24
CA VAL A 93 7.89 -0.58 1.18
C VAL A 93 7.36 0.57 2.04
N GLN A 94 7.36 0.40 3.36
CA GLN A 94 7.06 1.52 4.24
C GLN A 94 8.15 2.59 4.12
N GLU A 95 7.74 3.83 3.89
CA GLU A 95 8.65 4.96 4.04
C GLU A 95 9.02 5.08 5.53
N ALA A 96 10.29 5.36 5.85
CA ALA A 96 10.68 5.59 7.24
C ALA A 96 10.09 6.92 7.74
N PRO A 97 9.62 7.03 9.00
CA PRO A 97 9.16 8.30 9.53
C PRO A 97 10.26 9.34 9.35
N ALA A 98 9.94 10.47 8.71
CA ALA A 98 10.89 11.56 8.60
C ALA A 98 11.31 11.97 10.01
N ALA A 99 12.56 11.67 10.38
CA ALA A 99 13.12 12.12 11.64
C ALA A 99 13.11 13.64 11.61
N GLY A 100 12.20 14.25 12.38
CA GLY A 100 12.11 15.69 12.51
C GLY A 100 13.48 16.24 12.91
N SER A 101 14.04 17.08 12.05
CA SER A 101 15.24 17.87 12.31
C SER A 101 14.90 19.07 13.19
#